data_AF-A0A3P1VDD9-F1
#
_entry.id   AF-A0A3P1VDD9-F1
#
_cell.length_a   1.000
_cell.length_b   1.000
_cell.length_c   1.000
_cell.angle_alpha   90.00
_cell.angle_beta   90.00
_cell.angle_gamma   90.00
#
_symmetry.space_group_name_H-M   'P 1'
#
loop_
_entity.id
_entity.type
_entity.pdbx_description
1 polymer ?
#
loop_
_entity_poly.entity_id
_entity_poly.type
_entity_poly.pdbx_seq_one_letter_code
_entity_poly.pdbx_strand_id
1 'polypeptide(L)' 'MSEEKLNATLEQVSGSAKEFAGKVLGDKSLEAEGTVEKAVGKAKELAEDAKGAV' A
#
# COMPACT_ATOMS: atom_id res chain seq x y z
N MET A 1 -16.32 7.62 -10.60
CA MET A 1 -15.00 7.88 -9.97
C MET A 1 -15.15 7.40 -8.54
N SER A 2 -15.14 6.08 -8.40
CA SER A 2 -15.71 5.38 -7.25
C SER A 2 -14.66 5.18 -6.16
N GLU A 3 -15.11 5.16 -4.91
CA GLU A 3 -14.33 5.07 -3.66
C GLU A 3 -13.21 4.01 -3.66
N GLU A 4 -13.31 3.00 -4.51
CA GLU A 4 -12.29 1.96 -4.71
C GLU A 4 -10.93 2.51 -5.19
N LYS A 5 -10.93 3.47 -6.13
CA LYS A 5 -9.68 4.15 -6.54
C LYS A 5 -9.09 5.00 -5.43
N LEU A 6 -9.93 5.56 -4.56
CA LEU A 6 -9.46 6.35 -3.42
C LEU A 6 -8.82 5.46 -2.37
N ASN A 7 -9.36 4.27 -2.11
CA ASN A 7 -8.78 3.33 -1.15
C ASN A 7 -7.42 2.80 -1.62
N ALA A 8 -7.33 2.33 -2.86
CA ALA A 8 -6.06 1.89 -3.46
C ALA A 8 -5.01 3.03 -3.49
N THR A 9 -5.44 4.25 -3.81
CA THR A 9 -4.55 5.43 -3.78
C THR A 9 -4.12 5.77 -2.35
N LEU A 10 -5.03 5.69 -1.37
CA LEU A 10 -4.74 5.96 0.04
C LEU A 10 -3.78 4.93 0.63
N GLU A 11 -3.96 3.64 0.37
CA GLU A 11 -3.03 2.60 0.82
C GLU A 11 -1.64 2.77 0.18
N GLN A 12 -1.59 3.09 -1.11
CA GLN A 12 -0.32 3.35 -1.80
C GLN A 12 0.39 4.61 -1.29
N VAL A 13 -0.38 5.67 -0.98
CA VAL A 13 0.13 6.90 -0.36
C VAL A 13 0.56 6.66 1.07
N SER A 14 -0.21 5.94 1.88
CA SER A 14 0.11 5.59 3.26
C SER A 14 1.38 4.73 3.34
N GLY A 15 1.49 3.70 2.50
CA GLY A 15 2.68 2.87 2.41
C GLY A 15 3.91 3.67 1.97
N SER A 16 3.77 4.55 0.96
CA SER A 16 4.86 5.45 0.55
C SER A 16 5.23 6.47 1.62
N ALA A 17 4.26 7.00 2.35
CA ALA A 17 4.47 7.96 3.42
C ALA A 17 5.16 7.30 4.61
N LYS A 18 4.81 6.06 4.97
CA LYS A 18 5.51 5.26 5.98
C LYS A 18 6.93 4.92 5.55
N GLU A 19 7.13 4.52 4.29
CA GLU A 19 8.47 4.28 3.72
C GLU A 19 9.34 5.55 3.80
N PHE A 20 8.77 6.69 3.39
CA PHE A 20 9.47 7.96 3.36
C PHE A 20 9.73 8.50 4.78
N ALA A 21 8.75 8.41 5.67
CA ALA A 21 8.89 8.78 7.06
C ALA A 21 9.92 7.88 7.77
N GLY A 22 9.88 6.57 7.57
CA GLY A 22 10.88 5.64 8.11
C GLY A 22 12.29 5.97 7.62
N LYS A 23 12.44 6.26 6.33
CA LYS A 23 13.75 6.64 5.76
C LYS A 23 14.25 8.00 6.24
N VAL A 24 13.36 8.98 6.41
CA VAL A 24 13.69 10.34 6.85
C VAL A 24 13.95 10.39 8.37
N LEU A 25 13.15 9.69 9.17
CA LEU A 25 13.33 9.59 10.62
C LEU A 25 14.40 8.55 10.99
N GLY A 26 14.87 7.73 10.06
CA GLY A 26 15.81 6.63 10.31
C GLY A 26 15.18 5.42 11.02
N ASP A 27 13.85 5.33 11.02
CA ASP A 27 13.10 4.26 11.67
C ASP A 27 12.87 3.10 10.69
N LYS A 28 13.63 2.03 10.91
CA LYS A 28 13.66 0.85 10.05
C LYS A 28 12.38 0.00 10.18
N SER A 29 11.66 0.08 11.30
CA SER A 29 10.36 -0.57 11.45
C SER A 29 9.33 0.11 10.56
N LEU A 30 9.30 1.44 10.59
CA LEU A 30 8.33 2.24 9.82
C LEU A 30 8.56 2.11 8.30
N GLU A 31 9.82 2.04 7.87
CA GLU A 31 10.18 1.76 6.47
C GLU A 31 9.73 0.35 6.02
N ALA A 32 9.94 -0.64 6.89
CA ALA A 32 9.54 -2.02 6.64
C ALA A 32 8.02 -2.20 6.61
N GLU A 33 7.29 -1.58 7.54
CA GLU A 33 5.82 -1.57 7.55
C GLU A 33 5.26 -0.96 6.27
N GLY A 34 5.79 0.19 5.82
CA GLY A 34 5.36 0.83 4.58
C GLY A 34 5.57 -0.05 3.33
N THR A 35 6.71 -0.75 3.27
CA THR A 35 7.05 -1.66 2.17
C THR A 35 6.18 -2.91 2.16
N VAL A 36 5.99 -3.54 3.33
CA VAL A 36 5.18 -4.76 3.48
C VAL A 36 3.71 -4.47 3.21
N GLU A 37 3.18 -3.37 3.72
CA GLU A 37 1.79 -2.96 3.52
C GLU A 37 1.52 -2.66 2.04
N LYS A 38 2.45 -2.00 1.33
CA LYS A 38 2.40 -1.84 -0.14
C LYS A 38 2.37 -3.16 -0.88
N ALA A 39 3.24 -4.10 -0.50
CA ALA A 39 3.38 -5.37 -1.20
C ALA A 39 2.15 -6.26 -1.00
N VAL A 40 1.65 -6.31 0.24
CA VAL A 40 0.41 -7.02 0.60
C VAL A 40 -0.80 -6.37 -0.07
N GLY A 41 -0.91 -5.03 -0.03
CA GLY A 41 -1.98 -4.29 -0.70
C GLY A 41 -2.01 -4.57 -2.20
N LYS A 42 -0.87 -4.47 -2.89
CA LYS A 42 -0.76 -4.83 -4.32
C LYS A 42 -1.12 -6.29 -4.60
N ALA A 43 -0.67 -7.23 -3.76
CA ALA A 43 -0.98 -8.64 -3.94
C ALA A 43 -2.47 -8.93 -3.73
N LYS A 44 -3.11 -8.25 -2.77
CA LYS A 44 -4.55 -8.35 -2.51
C LYS A 44 -5.36 -7.73 -3.65
N GLU A 45 -4.96 -6.56 -4.13
CA GLU A 45 -5.57 -5.90 -5.29
C GLU A 45 -5.51 -6.80 -6.54
N LEU A 46 -4.35 -7.38 -6.84
CA LEU A 46 -4.18 -8.36 -7.93
C LEU A 46 -5.06 -9.61 -7.77
N ALA A 47 -5.20 -10.12 -6.54
CA ALA A 47 -6.03 -11.28 -6.25
C ALA A 47 -7.53 -10.95 -6.34
N GLU A 48 -7.95 -9.75 -5.96
CA GLU A 48 -9.32 -9.28 -6.10
C GLU A 48 -9.67 -9.00 -7.57
N ASP A 49 -8.77 -8.38 -8.34
CA ASP A 49 -8.93 -8.16 -9.79
C ASP A 49 -9.13 -9.50 -10.53
N ALA A 50 -8.35 -10.53 -10.17
CA ALA A 50 -8.46 -11.87 -10.75
C ALA A 50 -9.74 -12.63 -10.33
N LYS A 51 -10.28 -12.37 -9.12
CA LYS A 51 -11.52 -12.99 -8.64
C LYS A 51 -12.78 -12.25 -9.10
N GLY A 52 -12.70 -10.95 -9.33
CA GLY A 52 -13.79 -10.12 -9.85
C GLY A 52 -14.01 -10.25 -11.36
N ALA A 53 -13.05 -10.84 -12.08
CA ALA A 53 -13.15 -11.08 -13.52
C ALA A 53 -13.92 -12.37 -13.91
N VAL A 54 -14.61 -13.04 -12.96
CA VAL A 54 -15.43 -14.25 -13.23
C VAL A 54 -16.92 -13.95 -13.23
#